data_AF-A0A0G4HP68-F1
#
_entry.id   AF-A0A0G4HP68-F1
#
_cell.length_a   1.000
_cell.length_b   1.000
_cell.length_c   1.000
_cell.angle_alpha   90.00
_cell.angle_beta   90.00
_cell.angle_gamma   90.00
#
_symmetry.space_group_name_H-M   'P 1'
#
loop_
_entity.id
_entity.type
_entity.pdbx_description
1 polymer ?
#
loop_
_entity_poly.entity_id
_entity_poly.type
_entity_poly.pdbx_seq_one_letter_code
_entity_poly.pdbx_strand_id
1 'polypeptide(L)'
;MVLTVLAVIYLLLTLSVEGFSLSTSPSSRRRGEGDGNSFTSPKSRLLSNLEATKQDGLFGDTRTDPKALVKNPVILCPSQFGAPPDYGDLLQELNARGFPAYVADLGRSDWFELIPHSFTADYWKGTLQPSKVLRFYYRAIQRTVDLVAEQHPNQQIHLVGHSIGGWVARLFLAEEADEDTQKRIRSLTTLGSPNKALPEDAPLAIDQTRGLLSYVNSKYPGATCEGVRYFSAGGSRVRGQVEVPPDFESALAFLSYFALCGKGGEAGDGIVPYSVAELEGGERHLDLGDVKHTGFLPWFGPGTIQIPGLRWYGTPEVVDLWSDVLD
;
A
#
# COMPACT_ATOMS: atom_id res chain seq x y z
N MET A 1 -2.05 -20.69 -11.92
CA MET A 1 -2.11 -19.95 -10.63
C MET A 1 -1.78 -18.46 -10.79
N VAL A 2 -0.79 -18.06 -11.60
CA VAL A 2 -0.48 -16.63 -11.89
C VAL A 2 -1.57 -15.93 -12.73
N LEU A 3 -2.30 -16.67 -13.57
CA LEU A 3 -3.43 -16.17 -14.36
C LEU A 3 -4.61 -15.63 -13.53
N THR A 4 -4.80 -16.11 -12.29
CA THR A 4 -5.94 -15.71 -11.45
C THR A 4 -5.71 -14.36 -10.76
N VAL A 5 -4.45 -14.00 -10.50
CA VAL A 5 -4.03 -12.72 -9.90
C VAL A 5 -4.24 -11.57 -10.87
N LEU A 6 -3.77 -11.78 -12.10
CA LEU A 6 -3.82 -10.80 -13.17
C LEU A 6 -5.23 -10.69 -13.74
N ALA A 7 -5.99 -11.80 -13.79
CA ALA A 7 -7.41 -11.72 -14.04
C ALA A 7 -8.08 -10.86 -12.97
N VAL A 8 -7.77 -10.96 -11.68
CA VAL A 8 -8.41 -10.12 -10.66
C VAL A 8 -7.98 -8.65 -10.75
N ILE A 9 -6.70 -8.33 -10.97
CA ILE A 9 -6.24 -6.92 -11.14
C ILE A 9 -6.77 -6.32 -12.45
N TYR A 10 -6.75 -7.06 -13.56
CA TYR A 10 -7.29 -6.61 -14.86
C TYR A 10 -8.82 -6.60 -14.89
N LEU A 11 -9.51 -7.54 -14.23
CA LEU A 11 -10.98 -7.60 -14.10
C LEU A 11 -11.49 -6.51 -13.15
N LEU A 12 -10.77 -6.17 -12.08
CA LEU A 12 -11.13 -5.04 -11.21
C LEU A 12 -10.90 -3.68 -11.90
N LEU A 13 -10.04 -3.62 -12.92
CA LEU A 13 -9.86 -2.45 -13.79
C LEU A 13 -10.81 -2.43 -15.00
N THR A 14 -11.31 -3.59 -15.46
CA THR A 14 -12.20 -3.70 -16.64
C THR A 14 -13.68 -3.93 -16.34
N LEU A 15 -14.08 -4.26 -15.10
CA LEU A 15 -15.49 -4.36 -14.69
C LEU A 15 -16.24 -3.01 -14.66
N SER A 16 -15.59 -1.91 -15.05
CA SER A 16 -16.26 -0.64 -15.36
C SER A 16 -16.73 -0.54 -16.82
N VAL A 17 -16.59 -1.60 -17.65
CA VAL A 17 -16.73 -1.50 -19.12
C VAL A 17 -17.92 -2.27 -19.72
N GLU A 18 -18.60 -3.18 -19.01
CA GLU A 18 -19.78 -3.87 -19.58
C GLU A 18 -21.07 -3.56 -18.81
N GLY A 19 -21.84 -2.61 -19.33
CA GLY A 19 -23.19 -2.30 -18.87
C GLY A 19 -24.14 -3.46 -19.15
N PHE A 20 -24.44 -4.25 -18.12
CA PHE A 20 -25.54 -5.20 -18.16
C PHE A 20 -26.87 -4.46 -17.90
N SER A 21 -27.62 -4.21 -18.97
CA SER A 21 -29.02 -3.79 -18.88
C SER A 21 -29.85 -4.99 -18.41
N LEU A 22 -30.32 -4.95 -17.16
CA LEU A 22 -31.36 -5.85 -16.69
C LEU A 22 -32.67 -5.09 -16.49
N SER A 23 -33.60 -5.41 -17.39
CA SER A 23 -35.02 -5.09 -17.34
C SER A 23 -35.59 -5.36 -15.95
N THR A 24 -36.18 -4.33 -15.34
CA THR A 24 -36.96 -4.46 -14.11
C THR A 24 -38.35 -5.03 -14.42
N SER A 25 -38.72 -6.11 -13.76
CA SER A 25 -40.13 -6.43 -13.50
C SER A 25 -40.27 -6.93 -12.05
N PRO A 26 -41.24 -6.42 -11.28
CA PRO A 26 -41.31 -6.66 -9.85
C PRO A 26 -42.04 -7.97 -9.56
N SER A 27 -41.49 -8.81 -8.69
CA SER A 27 -42.30 -9.79 -7.98
C SER A 27 -41.84 -10.00 -6.54
N SER A 28 -42.87 -10.25 -5.74
CA SER A 28 -43.01 -10.26 -4.29
C SER A 28 -41.98 -11.04 -3.43
N ARG A 29 -41.74 -10.48 -2.24
CA ARG A 29 -41.27 -11.08 -0.97
C ARG A 29 -41.38 -12.61 -0.87
N ARG A 30 -40.32 -13.24 -0.33
CA ARG A 30 -40.38 -14.13 0.86
C ARG A 30 -39.09 -13.97 1.68
N ARG A 31 -39.25 -13.85 3.00
CA ARG A 31 -38.19 -13.94 4.01
C ARG A 31 -37.68 -15.38 4.05
N GLY A 32 -36.37 -15.55 4.04
CA GLY A 32 -35.67 -16.75 4.48
C GLY A 32 -34.46 -16.30 5.28
N GLU A 33 -34.42 -16.66 6.56
CA GLU A 33 -33.25 -16.53 7.44
C GLU A 33 -32.10 -17.36 6.86
N GLY A 34 -30.89 -16.80 6.88
CA GLY A 34 -29.67 -17.45 6.41
C GLY A 34 -28.45 -16.70 6.90
N ASP A 35 -27.86 -17.25 7.95
CA ASP A 35 -26.54 -17.08 8.56
C ASP A 35 -25.68 -15.85 8.22
N GLY A 36 -25.40 -15.10 9.29
CA GLY A 36 -24.71 -13.82 9.30
C GLY A 36 -23.24 -13.92 8.90
N ASN A 37 -22.88 -13.16 7.87
CA ASN A 37 -21.53 -12.67 7.67
C ASN A 37 -21.27 -11.61 8.75
N SER A 38 -20.61 -11.98 9.87
CA SER A 38 -20.36 -11.03 10.95
C SER A 38 -19.35 -9.97 10.48
N PHE A 39 -19.84 -8.80 10.11
CA PHE A 39 -19.01 -7.61 9.97
C PHE A 39 -18.42 -7.27 11.35
N THR A 40 -17.20 -7.72 11.61
CA THR A 40 -16.45 -7.25 12.77
C THR A 40 -16.14 -5.78 12.58
N SER A 41 -16.44 -4.98 13.59
CA SER A 41 -16.16 -3.54 13.57
C SER A 41 -14.65 -3.30 13.41
N PRO A 42 -14.21 -2.20 12.78
CA PRO A 42 -12.78 -1.88 12.66
C PRO A 42 -12.07 -1.86 14.02
N LYS A 43 -12.70 -1.28 15.06
CA LYS A 43 -12.13 -1.30 16.42
C LYS A 43 -11.92 -2.72 16.95
N SER A 44 -12.86 -3.64 16.70
CA SER A 44 -12.70 -5.05 17.09
C SER A 44 -11.63 -5.77 16.27
N ARG A 45 -11.42 -5.43 14.99
CA ARG A 45 -10.35 -5.99 14.17
C ARG A 45 -8.98 -5.53 14.65
N LEU A 46 -8.84 -4.25 14.95
CA LEU A 46 -7.61 -3.68 15.50
C LEU A 46 -7.24 -4.34 16.83
N LEU A 47 -8.22 -4.50 17.73
CA LEU A 47 -8.03 -5.20 19.00
C LEU A 47 -7.72 -6.68 18.81
N SER A 48 -8.40 -7.38 17.90
CA SER A 48 -8.09 -8.80 17.62
C SER A 48 -6.72 -8.98 16.96
N ASN A 49 -6.29 -8.04 16.12
CA ASN A 49 -4.96 -8.05 15.54
C ASN A 49 -3.92 -7.84 16.64
N LEU A 50 -4.15 -6.91 17.57
CA LEU A 50 -3.30 -6.73 18.76
C LEU A 50 -3.24 -7.98 19.64
N GLU A 51 -4.37 -8.67 19.83
CA GLU A 51 -4.46 -9.90 20.61
C GLU A 51 -3.80 -11.10 19.90
N ALA A 52 -3.92 -11.22 18.58
CA ALA A 52 -3.22 -12.21 17.78
C ALA A 52 -1.69 -11.98 17.84
N THR A 53 -1.25 -10.72 17.74
CA THR A 53 0.15 -10.33 18.00
C THR A 53 0.58 -10.58 19.45
N LYS A 54 -0.36 -10.81 20.39
CA LYS A 54 -0.05 -11.23 21.78
C LYS A 54 -0.07 -12.74 21.98
N GLN A 55 -0.95 -13.49 21.31
CA GLN A 55 -1.17 -14.93 21.54
C GLN A 55 -0.20 -15.85 20.79
N ASP A 56 0.34 -15.45 19.63
CA ASP A 56 1.26 -16.28 18.84
C ASP A 56 2.72 -16.30 19.38
N GLY A 57 2.97 -15.90 20.63
CA GLY A 57 4.33 -15.75 21.16
C GLY A 57 5.11 -14.58 20.55
N LEU A 58 4.40 -13.65 19.90
CA LEU A 58 4.91 -12.44 19.24
C LEU A 58 5.26 -11.29 20.21
N PHE A 59 4.98 -11.43 21.50
CA PHE A 59 5.82 -10.86 22.55
C PHE A 59 6.78 -11.96 22.96
N GLY A 60 7.96 -11.96 22.35
CA GLY A 60 9.01 -12.86 22.77
C GLY A 60 9.20 -12.70 24.28
N ASP A 61 9.13 -13.82 25.01
CA ASP A 61 9.92 -14.01 26.23
C ASP A 61 11.40 -14.08 25.80
N THR A 62 11.86 -13.06 25.10
CA THR A 62 13.27 -12.79 24.91
C THR A 62 13.68 -12.14 26.21
N ARG A 63 14.55 -12.84 26.94
CA ARG A 63 15.55 -12.19 27.79
C ARG A 63 16.29 -11.17 26.93
N THR A 64 15.69 -10.01 26.70
CA THR A 64 16.33 -8.85 26.11
C THR A 64 17.16 -8.21 27.20
N ASP A 65 18.39 -7.84 26.85
CA ASP A 65 19.21 -6.98 27.66
C ASP A 65 18.39 -5.74 28.01
N PRO A 66 18.10 -5.47 29.30
CA PRO A 66 17.25 -4.34 29.73
C PRO A 66 17.83 -2.95 29.38
N LYS A 67 18.94 -2.89 28.63
CA LYS A 67 19.56 -1.67 28.07
C LYS A 67 19.27 -1.41 26.59
N ALA A 68 18.64 -2.31 25.84
CA ALA A 68 18.27 -2.02 24.46
C ALA A 68 17.11 -1.00 24.45
N LEU A 69 17.41 0.25 24.10
CA LEU A 69 16.39 1.29 23.94
C LEU A 69 15.45 0.86 22.80
N VAL A 70 14.15 0.73 23.12
CA VAL A 70 13.10 0.49 22.13
C VAL A 70 13.11 1.64 21.13
N LYS A 71 13.22 1.33 19.84
CA LYS A 71 13.21 2.34 18.77
C LYS A 71 11.81 2.93 18.59
N ASN A 72 11.70 4.03 17.86
CA ASN A 72 10.41 4.62 17.52
C ASN A 72 9.51 3.60 16.80
N PRO A 73 8.21 3.53 17.09
CA PRO A 73 7.28 2.62 16.41
C PRO A 73 7.15 2.90 14.91
N VAL A 74 6.83 1.86 14.16
CA VAL A 74 6.59 1.86 12.72
C VAL A 74 5.14 1.51 12.43
N ILE A 75 4.48 2.31 11.58
CA ILE A 75 3.17 1.99 11.02
C ILE A 75 3.33 1.76 9.52
N LEU A 76 2.98 0.55 9.10
CA LEU A 76 2.95 0.15 7.70
C LEU A 76 1.60 0.52 7.06
N CYS A 77 1.62 1.24 5.95
CA CYS A 77 0.48 1.53 5.09
C CYS A 77 0.46 0.51 3.92
N PRO A 78 -0.51 -0.43 3.88
CA PRO A 78 -0.60 -1.50 2.90
C PRO A 78 -0.69 -1.10 1.41
N SER A 79 -0.21 -1.99 0.55
CA SER A 79 -0.54 -2.02 -0.87
C SER A 79 -2.04 -2.22 -1.15
N GLN A 80 -2.43 -2.09 -2.42
CA GLN A 80 -3.80 -2.36 -2.86
C GLN A 80 -4.22 -3.79 -2.50
N PHE A 81 -5.39 -3.93 -1.86
CA PHE A 81 -5.90 -5.19 -1.31
C PHE A 81 -5.00 -5.89 -0.27
N GLY A 82 -3.90 -5.25 0.15
CA GLY A 82 -3.11 -5.71 1.27
C GLY A 82 -3.88 -5.53 2.58
N ALA A 83 -3.74 -6.48 3.48
CA ALA A 83 -4.30 -6.47 4.81
C ALA A 83 -3.22 -6.85 5.85
N PRO A 84 -3.42 -6.59 7.15
CA PRO A 84 -2.42 -6.89 8.18
C PRO A 84 -1.80 -8.30 8.13
N PRO A 85 -2.55 -9.39 7.87
CA PRO A 85 -1.95 -10.73 7.77
C PRO A 85 -0.92 -10.90 6.64
N ASP A 86 -0.96 -10.07 5.60
CA ASP A 86 -0.03 -10.14 4.48
C ASP A 86 1.40 -9.75 4.87
N TYR A 87 1.54 -8.93 5.90
CA TYR A 87 2.79 -8.30 6.31
C TYR A 87 3.39 -8.91 7.58
N GLY A 88 2.88 -10.07 8.03
CA GLY A 88 3.32 -10.72 9.26
C GLY A 88 4.84 -10.91 9.32
N ASP A 89 5.47 -11.35 8.22
CA ASP A 89 6.92 -11.55 8.15
C ASP A 89 7.68 -10.22 8.25
N LEU A 90 7.24 -9.19 7.52
CA LEU A 90 7.85 -7.85 7.61
C LEU A 90 7.72 -7.25 9.02
N LEU A 91 6.57 -7.45 9.68
CA LEU A 91 6.37 -7.00 11.07
C LEU A 91 7.32 -7.73 12.02
N GLN A 92 7.50 -9.04 11.85
CA GLN A 92 8.45 -9.81 12.64
C GLN A 92 9.88 -9.29 12.45
N GLU A 93 10.30 -9.02 11.21
CA GLU A 93 11.62 -8.49 10.90
C GLU A 93 11.87 -7.11 11.52
N LEU A 94 10.87 -6.21 11.49
CA LEU A 94 10.97 -4.89 12.13
C LEU A 94 11.02 -4.99 13.66
N ASN A 95 10.15 -5.81 14.27
CA ASN A 95 10.14 -6.05 15.70
C ASN A 95 11.47 -6.66 16.19
N ALA A 96 12.03 -7.62 15.45
CA ALA A 96 13.33 -8.22 15.75
C ALA A 96 14.49 -7.20 15.72
N ARG A 97 14.34 -6.12 14.93
CA ARG A 97 15.28 -4.98 14.86
C ARG A 97 14.99 -3.88 15.90
N GLY A 98 14.03 -4.12 16.80
CA GLY A 98 13.69 -3.22 17.90
C GLY A 98 12.69 -2.12 17.56
N PHE A 99 12.06 -2.17 16.39
CA PHE A 99 10.98 -1.26 15.99
C PHE A 99 9.62 -1.88 16.31
N PRO A 100 8.83 -1.33 17.26
CA PRO A 100 7.46 -1.78 17.47
C PRO A 100 6.63 -1.55 16.19
N ALA A 101 6.24 -2.64 15.51
CA ALA A 101 5.66 -2.57 14.17
C ALA A 101 4.15 -2.85 14.14
N TYR A 102 3.42 -2.02 13.41
CA TYR A 102 1.97 -2.05 13.24
C TYR A 102 1.61 -1.95 11.76
N VAL A 103 0.42 -2.41 11.37
CA VAL A 103 -0.15 -2.19 10.03
C VAL A 103 -1.41 -1.37 10.17
N ALA A 104 -1.63 -0.39 9.28
CA ALA A 104 -2.88 0.33 9.20
C ALA A 104 -4.04 -0.65 9.00
N ASP A 105 -5.08 -0.56 9.84
CA ASP A 105 -6.19 -1.51 9.87
C ASP A 105 -7.12 -1.37 8.66
N LEU A 106 -6.66 -1.95 7.54
CA LEU A 106 -7.38 -2.07 6.29
C LEU A 106 -7.76 -3.52 6.03
N GLY A 107 -9.06 -3.75 5.89
CA GLY A 107 -9.60 -4.99 5.34
C GLY A 107 -9.60 -4.96 3.81
N ARG A 108 -9.49 -6.13 3.20
CA ARG A 108 -9.57 -6.27 1.73
C ARG A 108 -10.91 -5.79 1.16
N SER A 109 -11.99 -5.95 1.93
CA SER A 109 -13.33 -5.47 1.56
C SER A 109 -13.48 -3.96 1.63
N ASP A 110 -12.64 -3.26 2.40
CA ASP A 110 -12.76 -1.79 2.55
C ASP A 110 -12.42 -1.08 1.22
N TRP A 111 -11.63 -1.73 0.37
CA TRP A 111 -11.35 -1.29 -1.00
C TRP A 111 -12.60 -1.21 -1.89
N PHE A 112 -13.71 -1.88 -1.52
CA PHE A 112 -14.98 -1.73 -2.23
C PHE A 112 -15.63 -0.35 -2.04
N GLU A 113 -15.18 0.46 -1.09
CA GLU A 113 -15.57 1.88 -0.98
C GLU A 113 -15.18 2.70 -2.22
N LEU A 114 -14.24 2.20 -3.06
CA LEU A 114 -13.87 2.82 -4.33
C LEU A 114 -14.91 2.58 -5.45
N ILE A 115 -15.75 1.54 -5.35
CA ILE A 115 -16.67 1.12 -6.42
C ILE A 115 -17.65 2.23 -6.81
N PRO A 116 -18.36 2.91 -5.87
CA PRO A 116 -19.31 3.96 -6.23
C PRO A 116 -18.66 5.12 -7.00
N HIS A 117 -17.40 5.43 -6.71
CA HIS A 117 -16.67 6.51 -7.38
C HIS A 117 -16.40 6.21 -8.85
N SER A 118 -16.25 4.93 -9.21
CA SER A 118 -16.01 4.49 -10.60
C SER A 118 -17.16 4.81 -11.57
N PHE A 119 -18.35 5.13 -11.03
CA PHE A 119 -19.52 5.52 -11.81
C PHE A 119 -19.72 7.05 -11.92
N THR A 120 -18.81 7.86 -11.38
CA THR A 120 -18.96 9.32 -11.36
C THR A 120 -18.34 9.99 -12.59
N ALA A 121 -18.89 11.13 -13.03
CA ALA A 121 -18.30 11.91 -14.12
C ALA A 121 -16.86 12.34 -13.81
N ASP A 122 -16.55 12.61 -12.53
CA ASP A 122 -15.22 12.99 -12.07
C ASP A 122 -14.20 11.85 -12.24
N TYR A 123 -14.62 10.59 -12.11
CA TYR A 123 -13.78 9.43 -12.41
C TYR A 123 -13.40 9.37 -13.89
N TRP A 124 -14.39 9.53 -14.78
CA TRP A 124 -14.16 9.50 -16.22
C TRP A 124 -13.39 10.72 -16.74
N LYS A 125 -13.51 11.86 -16.04
CA LYS A 125 -12.75 13.10 -16.32
C LYS A 125 -11.35 13.12 -15.71
N GLY A 126 -11.02 12.18 -14.82
CA GLY A 126 -9.74 12.17 -14.11
C GLY A 126 -9.60 13.31 -13.09
N THR A 127 -10.69 13.74 -12.45
CA THR A 127 -10.72 14.87 -11.51
C THR A 127 -11.15 14.46 -10.10
N LEU A 128 -10.96 13.18 -9.74
CA LEU A 128 -11.31 12.68 -8.42
C LEU A 128 -10.56 13.43 -7.33
N GLN A 129 -11.27 13.77 -6.25
CA GLN A 129 -10.68 14.36 -5.06
C GLN A 129 -10.30 13.25 -4.07
N PRO A 130 -9.01 13.07 -3.76
CA PRO A 130 -8.54 11.99 -2.89
C PRO A 130 -9.19 12.00 -1.51
N SER A 131 -9.36 13.18 -0.90
CA SER A 131 -10.06 13.37 0.38
C SER A 131 -11.54 12.94 0.39
N LYS A 132 -12.13 12.58 -0.75
CA LYS A 132 -13.45 11.94 -0.84
C LYS A 132 -13.35 10.44 -1.09
N VAL A 133 -12.44 10.03 -1.97
CA VAL A 133 -12.31 8.65 -2.46
C VAL A 133 -11.54 7.74 -1.49
N LEU A 134 -10.56 8.28 -0.79
CA LEU A 134 -9.61 7.53 0.05
C LEU A 134 -9.88 7.67 1.56
N ARG A 135 -11.07 8.17 1.94
CA ARG A 135 -11.43 8.39 3.35
C ARG A 135 -11.32 7.13 4.20
N PHE A 136 -11.63 5.96 3.65
CA PHE A 136 -11.48 4.70 4.37
C PHE A 136 -10.01 4.44 4.75
N TYR A 137 -9.09 4.73 3.83
CA TYR A 137 -7.65 4.59 4.03
C TYR A 137 -7.16 5.62 5.07
N TYR A 138 -7.52 6.90 4.93
CA TYR A 138 -7.11 7.92 5.91
C TYR A 138 -7.58 7.58 7.32
N ARG A 139 -8.82 7.10 7.47
CA ARG A 139 -9.34 6.65 8.77
C ARG A 139 -8.56 5.46 9.32
N ALA A 140 -8.13 4.52 8.47
CA ALA A 140 -7.31 3.39 8.92
C ALA A 140 -5.92 3.85 9.41
N ILE A 141 -5.29 4.80 8.70
CA ILE A 141 -4.00 5.39 9.13
C ILE A 141 -4.19 6.13 10.46
N GLN A 142 -5.16 7.06 10.54
CA GLN A 142 -5.39 7.87 11.74
C GLN A 142 -5.66 7.00 12.98
N ARG A 143 -6.56 6.01 12.88
CA ARG A 143 -6.85 5.10 14.01
C ARG A 143 -5.62 4.35 14.50
N THR A 144 -4.72 4.00 13.58
CA THR A 144 -3.50 3.28 13.91
C THR A 144 -2.48 4.24 14.52
N VAL A 145 -2.39 5.49 14.05
CA VAL A 145 -1.59 6.54 14.68
C VAL A 145 -2.07 6.79 16.11
N ASP A 146 -3.38 6.97 16.33
CA ASP A 146 -3.96 7.20 17.65
C ASP A 146 -3.62 6.05 18.60
N LEU A 147 -3.82 4.81 18.16
CA LEU A 147 -3.46 3.62 18.93
C LEU A 147 -1.98 3.58 19.28
N VAL A 148 -1.09 3.79 18.31
CA VAL A 148 0.36 3.74 18.53
C VAL A 148 0.80 4.88 19.44
N ALA A 149 0.19 6.05 19.32
CA ALA A 149 0.45 7.19 20.20
C ALA A 149 0.03 6.90 21.64
N GLU A 150 -1.10 6.21 21.85
CA GLU A 150 -1.52 5.74 23.18
C GLU A 150 -0.56 4.70 23.77
N GLN A 151 -0.06 3.75 22.97
CA GLN A 151 0.85 2.71 23.44
C GLN A 151 2.27 3.23 23.70
N HIS A 152 2.71 4.26 22.98
CA HIS A 152 4.09 4.75 22.99
C HIS A 152 4.19 6.26 23.24
N PRO A 153 3.56 6.86 24.27
CA PRO A 153 3.24 8.30 24.35
C PRO A 153 4.39 9.29 24.13
N ASN A 154 5.64 8.89 24.36
CA ASN A 154 6.82 9.76 24.25
C ASN A 154 7.70 9.48 23.00
N GLN A 155 7.28 8.63 22.08
CA GLN A 155 8.05 8.26 20.89
C GLN A 155 7.42 8.82 19.62
N GLN A 156 8.22 9.31 18.68
CA GLN A 156 7.69 9.65 17.35
C GLN A 156 7.37 8.39 16.55
N ILE A 157 6.65 8.51 15.44
CA ILE A 157 6.20 7.39 14.62
C ILE A 157 6.84 7.48 13.23
N HIS A 158 7.30 6.34 12.73
CA HIS A 158 7.68 6.20 11.32
C HIS A 158 6.51 5.62 10.53
N LEU A 159 6.15 6.27 9.43
CA LEU A 159 5.27 5.67 8.43
C LEU A 159 6.13 4.94 7.39
N VAL A 160 5.71 3.74 7.03
CA VAL A 160 6.28 2.98 5.90
C VAL A 160 5.13 2.67 4.96
N GLY A 161 5.16 3.10 3.71
CA GLY A 161 4.09 2.84 2.76
C GLY A 161 4.53 1.93 1.63
N HIS A 162 3.80 0.84 1.42
CA HIS A 162 4.06 -0.10 0.33
C HIS A 162 3.15 0.20 -0.86
N SER A 163 3.73 0.36 -2.05
CA SER A 163 2.97 0.59 -3.28
C SER A 163 2.01 1.79 -3.13
N ILE A 164 0.72 1.60 -3.38
CA ILE A 164 -0.32 2.64 -3.17
C ILE A 164 -0.27 3.27 -1.76
N GLY A 165 0.09 2.49 -0.74
CA GLY A 165 0.14 2.97 0.64
C GLY A 165 1.13 4.10 0.87
N GLY A 166 2.20 4.18 0.08
CA GLY A 166 3.20 5.26 0.19
C GLY A 166 2.66 6.62 -0.23
N TRP A 167 2.09 6.73 -1.43
CA TRP A 167 1.54 8.01 -1.87
C TRP A 167 0.25 8.38 -1.15
N VAL A 168 -0.53 7.40 -0.66
CA VAL A 168 -1.70 7.66 0.20
C VAL A 168 -1.26 8.17 1.58
N ALA A 169 -0.21 7.59 2.18
CA ALA A 169 0.33 8.09 3.45
C ALA A 169 0.89 9.51 3.30
N ARG A 170 1.58 9.80 2.20
CA ARG A 170 2.03 11.17 1.87
C ARG A 170 0.85 12.14 1.83
N LEU A 171 -0.23 11.74 1.19
CA LEU A 171 -1.41 12.58 1.03
C LEU A 171 -2.21 12.74 2.32
N PHE A 172 -2.30 11.68 3.13
CA PHE A 172 -2.86 11.74 4.48
C PHE A 172 -2.16 12.80 5.32
N LEU A 173 -0.81 12.82 5.32
CA LEU A 173 -0.03 13.83 6.05
C LEU A 173 -0.34 15.25 5.57
N ALA A 174 -0.53 15.43 4.26
CA ALA A 174 -0.71 16.75 3.67
C ALA A 174 -2.16 17.27 3.73
N GLU A 175 -3.18 16.40 3.72
CA GLU A 175 -4.59 16.78 3.63
C GLU A 175 -5.40 16.59 4.91
N GLU A 176 -5.14 15.53 5.66
CA GLU A 176 -6.06 15.04 6.71
C GLU A 176 -5.44 15.11 8.10
N ALA A 177 -4.13 14.84 8.21
CA ALA A 177 -3.43 14.86 9.49
C ALA A 177 -3.43 16.29 10.08
N ASP A 178 -3.93 16.42 11.30
CA ASP A 178 -3.81 17.66 12.07
C ASP A 178 -2.36 17.91 12.52
N GLU A 179 -2.10 19.10 13.05
CA GLU A 179 -0.74 19.48 13.46
C GLU A 179 -0.12 18.54 14.50
N ASP A 180 -0.93 18.02 15.42
CA ASP A 180 -0.45 17.15 16.49
C ASP A 180 -0.07 15.77 15.92
N THR A 181 -0.89 15.25 15.01
CA THR A 181 -0.59 14.04 14.24
C THR A 181 0.67 14.23 13.40
N GLN A 182 0.81 15.36 12.67
CA GLN A 182 2.01 15.61 11.87
C GLN A 182 3.29 15.70 12.71
N LYS A 183 3.26 16.42 13.85
CA LYS A 183 4.40 16.51 14.79
C LYS A 183 4.79 15.14 15.37
N ARG A 184 3.82 14.22 15.43
CA ARG A 184 4.04 12.85 15.88
C ARG A 184 4.79 12.00 14.86
N ILE A 185 4.68 12.31 13.56
CA ILE A 185 5.34 11.56 12.50
C ILE A 185 6.77 12.07 12.29
N ARG A 186 7.75 11.18 12.46
CA ARG A 186 9.18 11.47 12.24
C ARG A 186 9.58 11.32 10.79
N SER A 187 9.06 10.30 10.11
CA SER A 187 9.39 10.06 8.71
C SER A 187 8.31 9.30 7.95
N LEU A 188 8.36 9.40 6.63
CA LEU A 188 7.68 8.53 5.68
C LEU A 188 8.70 7.86 4.76
N THR A 189 8.75 6.53 4.77
CA THR A 189 9.53 5.72 3.82
C THR A 189 8.58 5.03 2.85
N THR A 190 8.75 5.27 1.55
CA THR A 190 7.93 4.62 0.51
C THR A 190 8.68 3.43 -0.11
N LEU A 191 8.01 2.28 -0.24
CA LEU A 191 8.56 1.03 -0.76
C LEU A 191 7.84 0.68 -2.07
N GLY A 192 8.53 0.82 -3.20
CA GLY A 192 7.94 0.54 -4.52
C GLY A 192 6.69 1.36 -4.82
N SER A 193 6.57 2.56 -4.26
CA SER A 193 5.39 3.42 -4.45
C SER A 193 5.53 4.27 -5.71
N PRO A 194 4.53 4.33 -6.60
CA PRO A 194 4.59 5.24 -7.73
C PRO A 194 4.41 6.68 -7.24
N ASN A 195 5.52 7.41 -7.07
CA ASN A 195 5.52 8.74 -6.47
C ASN A 195 5.33 9.84 -7.51
N LYS A 196 5.69 9.60 -8.77
CA LYS A 196 5.55 10.54 -9.89
C LYS A 196 4.24 10.31 -10.64
N ALA A 197 3.60 11.39 -11.07
CA ALA A 197 2.44 11.32 -11.97
C ALA A 197 2.89 10.88 -13.36
N LEU A 198 1.95 10.31 -14.12
CA LEU A 198 2.18 10.01 -15.54
C LEU A 198 2.49 11.32 -16.28
N PRO A 199 3.56 11.41 -17.08
CA PRO A 199 3.86 12.60 -17.86
C PRO A 199 2.69 12.98 -18.78
N GLU A 200 2.36 14.26 -18.87
CA GLU A 200 1.23 14.75 -19.68
C GLU A 200 1.39 14.44 -21.18
N ASP A 201 2.63 14.30 -21.65
CA ASP A 201 3.00 13.96 -23.01
C ASP A 201 3.12 12.45 -23.27
N ALA A 202 2.85 11.60 -22.26
CA ALA A 202 2.94 10.15 -22.40
C ALA A 202 1.93 9.64 -23.46
N PRO A 203 2.41 9.11 -24.60
CA PRO A 203 1.52 8.72 -25.68
C PRO A 203 0.70 7.49 -25.27
N LEU A 204 -0.63 7.54 -25.41
CA LEU A 204 -1.56 6.41 -25.26
C LEU A 204 -1.65 5.79 -23.86
N ALA A 205 -0.92 6.28 -22.86
CA ALA A 205 -1.02 5.81 -21.49
C ALA A 205 -2.24 6.43 -20.80
N ILE A 206 -3.12 5.58 -20.27
CA ILE A 206 -4.25 6.01 -19.45
C ILE A 206 -3.76 6.01 -18.00
N ASP A 207 -3.87 7.16 -17.33
CA ASP A 207 -3.56 7.27 -15.90
C ASP A 207 -4.40 6.26 -15.10
N GLN A 208 -3.73 5.22 -14.59
CA GLN A 208 -4.36 4.14 -13.83
C GLN A 208 -4.93 4.62 -12.50
N THR A 209 -4.43 5.75 -12.00
CA THR A 209 -4.94 6.39 -10.78
C THR A 209 -6.08 7.36 -11.08
N ARG A 210 -6.47 7.50 -12.36
CA ARG A 210 -7.59 8.35 -12.82
C ARG A 210 -7.49 9.77 -12.27
N GLY A 211 -6.29 10.36 -12.34
CA GLY A 211 -5.99 11.72 -11.92
C GLY A 211 -5.60 11.87 -10.45
N LEU A 212 -5.67 10.81 -9.63
CA LEU A 212 -5.33 10.92 -8.22
C LEU A 212 -3.84 11.24 -8.02
N LEU A 213 -2.91 10.52 -8.68
CA LEU A 213 -1.48 10.85 -8.55
C LEU A 213 -1.13 12.22 -9.16
N SER A 214 -1.78 12.61 -10.24
CA SER A 214 -1.64 13.95 -10.83
C SER A 214 -2.10 15.04 -9.86
N TYR A 215 -3.22 14.82 -9.17
CA TYR A 215 -3.71 15.70 -8.11
C TYR A 215 -2.68 15.82 -6.97
N VAL A 216 -2.17 14.68 -6.47
CA VAL A 216 -1.18 14.67 -5.39
C VAL A 216 0.06 15.43 -5.80
N ASN A 217 0.64 15.14 -6.96
CA ASN A 217 1.89 15.77 -7.38
C ASN A 217 1.73 17.25 -7.73
N SER A 218 0.56 17.68 -8.22
CA SER A 218 0.29 19.10 -8.50
C SER A 218 0.07 19.91 -7.22
N LYS A 219 -0.71 19.39 -6.27
CA LYS A 219 -1.10 20.12 -5.06
C LYS A 219 -0.09 19.98 -3.92
N TYR A 220 0.58 18.83 -3.85
CA TYR A 220 1.51 18.42 -2.79
C TYR A 220 2.78 17.80 -3.41
N PRO A 221 3.58 18.60 -4.13
CA PRO A 221 4.74 18.11 -4.86
C PRO A 221 5.79 17.54 -3.90
N GLY A 222 6.38 16.40 -4.30
CA GLY A 222 7.49 15.78 -3.57
C GLY A 222 7.26 15.57 -2.07
N ALA A 223 8.32 15.72 -1.30
CA ALA A 223 8.33 15.76 0.16
C ALA A 223 7.77 17.10 0.67
N THR A 224 6.46 17.15 0.95
CA THR A 224 5.75 18.43 1.16
C THR A 224 5.54 18.84 2.62
N CYS A 225 5.52 17.92 3.59
CA CYS A 225 5.19 18.27 4.98
C CYS A 225 6.46 18.65 5.75
N GLU A 226 6.51 19.88 6.26
CA GLU A 226 7.63 20.34 7.09
C GLU A 226 7.76 19.50 8.37
N GLY A 227 9.00 19.22 8.78
CA GLY A 227 9.30 18.44 9.98
C GLY A 227 9.21 16.92 9.82
N VAL A 228 8.69 16.42 8.69
CA VAL A 228 8.68 14.99 8.34
C VAL A 228 9.86 14.69 7.41
N ARG A 229 10.68 13.69 7.76
CA ARG A 229 11.73 13.17 6.86
C ARG A 229 11.12 12.26 5.80
N TYR A 230 11.57 12.35 4.57
CA TYR A 230 11.03 11.53 3.48
C TYR A 230 12.12 10.66 2.85
N PHE A 231 11.81 9.37 2.70
CA PHE A 231 12.65 8.40 2.03
C PHE A 231 11.85 7.62 1.00
N SER A 232 12.52 7.13 -0.04
CA SER A 232 11.92 6.23 -1.02
C SER A 232 12.87 5.10 -1.33
N ALA A 233 12.34 3.93 -1.66
CA ALA A 233 13.10 2.77 -2.05
C ALA A 233 12.45 2.08 -3.24
N GLY A 234 13.27 1.67 -4.20
CA GLY A 234 12.83 0.96 -5.40
C GLY A 234 13.66 -0.28 -5.67
N GLY A 235 13.01 -1.34 -6.11
CA GLY A 235 13.65 -2.49 -6.74
C GLY A 235 13.86 -2.27 -8.24
N SER A 236 14.82 -2.97 -8.82
CA SER A 236 15.20 -2.91 -10.24
C SER A 236 15.35 -4.30 -10.88
N ARG A 237 14.74 -5.34 -10.27
CA ARG A 237 14.88 -6.74 -10.68
C ARG A 237 14.33 -7.06 -12.07
N VAL A 238 13.22 -6.44 -12.46
CA VAL A 238 12.47 -6.82 -13.65
C VAL A 238 12.59 -5.73 -14.70
N ARG A 239 13.16 -6.09 -15.86
CA ARG A 239 13.16 -5.24 -17.05
C ARG A 239 11.89 -5.51 -17.85
N GLY A 240 11.12 -4.47 -18.13
CA GLY A 240 9.91 -4.57 -18.94
C GLY A 240 10.29 -4.80 -20.40
N GLN A 241 9.87 -5.92 -20.98
CA GLN A 241 10.19 -6.32 -22.36
C GLN A 241 9.07 -7.16 -22.95
N VAL A 242 8.88 -7.06 -24.27
CA VAL A 242 7.96 -7.93 -25.02
C VAL A 242 8.80 -8.74 -26.01
N GLU A 243 9.02 -10.01 -25.72
CA GLU A 243 9.86 -10.93 -26.50
C GLU A 243 9.03 -12.08 -27.11
N VAL A 244 9.65 -12.83 -28.03
CA VAL A 244 9.08 -14.05 -28.63
C VAL A 244 10.09 -15.20 -28.47
N PRO A 245 9.77 -16.26 -27.71
CA PRO A 245 8.54 -16.46 -26.95
C PRO A 245 8.41 -15.49 -25.76
N PRO A 246 7.18 -15.16 -25.32
CA PRO A 246 6.99 -14.18 -24.25
C PRO A 246 7.47 -14.71 -22.90
N ASP A 247 8.35 -13.96 -22.26
CA ASP A 247 8.49 -14.02 -20.80
C ASP A 247 7.33 -13.24 -20.16
N PHE A 248 6.48 -13.94 -19.41
CA PHE A 248 5.27 -13.35 -18.87
C PHE A 248 5.56 -12.25 -17.85
N GLU A 249 6.60 -12.39 -17.02
CA GLU A 249 6.94 -11.39 -16.00
C GLU A 249 7.41 -10.09 -16.64
N SER A 250 8.36 -10.15 -17.58
CA SER A 250 8.83 -9.00 -18.33
C SER A 250 7.73 -8.34 -19.18
N ALA A 251 6.82 -9.11 -19.78
CA ALA A 251 5.71 -8.56 -20.56
C ALA A 251 4.72 -7.78 -19.67
N LEU A 252 4.42 -8.29 -18.48
CA LEU A 252 3.55 -7.60 -17.51
C LEU A 252 4.21 -6.35 -16.96
N ALA A 253 5.49 -6.43 -16.62
CA ALA A 253 6.28 -5.28 -16.21
C ALA A 253 6.27 -4.20 -17.29
N PHE A 254 6.44 -4.57 -18.57
CA PHE A 254 6.35 -3.62 -19.68
C PHE A 254 5.02 -2.86 -19.69
N LEU A 255 3.90 -3.56 -19.56
CA LEU A 255 2.56 -2.94 -19.55
C LEU A 255 2.36 -2.04 -18.34
N SER A 256 2.79 -2.50 -17.15
CA SER A 256 2.68 -1.72 -15.90
C SER A 256 3.54 -0.45 -15.97
N TYR A 257 4.78 -0.58 -16.40
CA TYR A 257 5.72 0.54 -16.51
C TYR A 257 5.25 1.57 -17.54
N PHE A 258 4.77 1.10 -18.69
CA PHE A 258 4.18 1.97 -19.71
C PHE A 258 3.00 2.78 -19.16
N ALA A 259 2.14 2.15 -18.36
CA ALA A 259 1.00 2.83 -17.75
C ALA A 259 1.38 3.84 -16.66
N LEU A 260 2.56 3.72 -16.06
CA LEU A 260 3.04 4.61 -14.98
C LEU A 260 3.93 5.75 -15.49
N CYS A 261 4.73 5.54 -16.53
CA CYS A 261 5.68 6.56 -17.02
C CYS A 261 5.73 6.73 -18.55
N GLY A 262 4.84 6.07 -19.31
CA GLY A 262 4.85 6.09 -20.77
C GLY A 262 6.00 5.29 -21.39
N LYS A 263 6.83 4.61 -20.58
CA LYS A 263 7.98 3.81 -21.04
C LYS A 263 7.90 2.40 -20.48
N GLY A 264 7.65 1.42 -21.35
CA GLY A 264 7.60 0.01 -20.94
C GLY A 264 8.98 -0.64 -20.75
N GLY A 265 10.00 -0.12 -21.43
CA GLY A 265 11.36 -0.71 -21.50
C GLY A 265 12.28 -0.49 -20.29
N GLU A 266 11.71 -0.04 -19.18
CA GLU A 266 12.44 0.38 -17.97
C GLU A 266 12.78 -0.83 -17.07
N ALA A 267 13.65 -0.59 -16.08
CA ALA A 267 13.86 -1.52 -14.97
C ALA A 267 13.03 -1.10 -13.75
N GLY A 268 12.56 -2.07 -12.99
CA GLY A 268 11.73 -1.84 -11.81
C GLY A 268 11.52 -3.12 -11.01
N ASP A 269 10.55 -3.09 -10.11
CA ASP A 269 10.25 -4.21 -9.21
C ASP A 269 9.22 -5.21 -9.77
N GLY A 270 8.87 -5.09 -11.05
CA GLY A 270 7.86 -5.89 -11.75
C GLY A 270 6.50 -5.20 -11.86
N ILE A 271 6.26 -4.14 -11.07
CA ILE A 271 5.02 -3.33 -11.14
C ILE A 271 5.35 -1.85 -11.29
N VAL A 272 6.28 -1.33 -10.49
CA VAL A 272 6.67 0.07 -10.48
C VAL A 272 8.09 0.23 -11.03
N PRO A 273 8.31 1.09 -12.05
CA PRO A 273 9.65 1.41 -12.52
C PRO A 273 10.46 2.08 -11.41
N TYR A 274 11.75 1.78 -11.33
CA TYR A 274 12.64 2.37 -10.33
C TYR A 274 12.60 3.91 -10.37
N SER A 275 12.62 4.49 -11.58
CA SER A 275 12.58 5.93 -11.80
C SER A 275 11.28 6.62 -11.32
N VAL A 276 10.18 5.88 -11.22
CA VAL A 276 8.87 6.37 -10.74
C VAL A 276 8.75 6.18 -9.23
N ALA A 277 9.51 5.25 -8.64
CA ALA A 277 9.56 5.01 -7.20
C ALA A 277 10.26 6.14 -6.43
N GLU A 278 11.12 6.91 -7.09
CA GLU A 278 11.77 8.07 -6.50
C GLU A 278 10.77 9.15 -6.08
N LEU A 279 10.84 9.56 -4.82
CA LEU A 279 10.10 10.70 -4.29
C LEU A 279 10.96 11.96 -4.35
N GLU A 280 10.56 12.92 -5.19
CA GLU A 280 11.23 14.22 -5.31
C GLU A 280 11.27 14.96 -3.96
N GLY A 281 12.39 15.63 -3.66
CA GLY A 281 12.60 16.33 -2.39
C GLY A 281 12.82 15.41 -1.18
N GLY A 282 12.73 14.09 -1.35
CA GLY A 282 13.11 13.14 -0.31
C GLY A 282 14.61 13.19 -0.01
N GLU A 283 14.99 12.89 1.23
CA GLU A 283 16.39 12.93 1.68
C GLU A 283 17.23 11.86 0.99
N ARG A 284 16.66 10.67 0.74
CA ARG A 284 17.31 9.58 -0.01
C ARG A 284 16.31 8.80 -0.85
N HIS A 285 16.78 8.38 -2.02
CA HIS A 285 16.19 7.31 -2.82
C HIS A 285 17.13 6.10 -2.79
N LEU A 286 16.64 4.98 -2.28
CA LEU A 286 17.40 3.74 -2.06
C LEU A 286 17.22 2.79 -3.25
N ASP A 287 18.33 2.45 -3.92
CA ASP A 287 18.36 1.35 -4.88
C ASP A 287 18.55 0.03 -4.15
N LEU A 288 17.51 -0.80 -4.16
CA LEU A 288 17.54 -2.10 -3.50
C LEU A 288 17.97 -3.25 -4.45
N GLY A 289 18.22 -2.94 -5.72
CA GLY A 289 18.69 -3.90 -6.72
C GLY A 289 17.65 -4.99 -7.01
N ASP A 290 18.04 -6.25 -6.81
CA ASP A 290 17.23 -7.46 -7.06
C ASP A 290 16.05 -7.60 -6.08
N VAL A 291 15.12 -6.66 -6.09
CA VAL A 291 13.91 -6.66 -5.26
C VAL A 291 12.68 -6.60 -6.16
N LYS A 292 11.72 -7.48 -5.89
CA LYS A 292 10.39 -7.50 -6.51
C LYS A 292 9.36 -6.76 -5.67
N HIS A 293 8.24 -6.42 -6.31
CA HIS A 293 7.21 -5.57 -5.74
C HIS A 293 6.61 -6.15 -4.46
N THR A 294 6.28 -7.44 -4.46
CA THR A 294 5.60 -8.09 -3.33
C THR A 294 6.01 -9.55 -3.18
N GLY A 295 6.02 -10.02 -1.93
CA GLY A 295 6.23 -11.42 -1.57
C GLY A 295 4.93 -12.19 -1.35
N PHE A 296 3.77 -11.54 -1.49
CA PHE A 296 2.47 -12.16 -1.28
C PHE A 296 1.48 -11.77 -2.38
N LEU A 297 0.42 -12.56 -2.48
CA LEU A 297 -0.72 -12.34 -3.35
C LEU A 297 -1.96 -12.01 -2.50
N PRO A 298 -2.59 -10.83 -2.68
CA PRO A 298 -3.88 -10.54 -2.07
C PRO A 298 -4.93 -11.60 -2.42
N TRP A 299 -5.58 -12.15 -1.38
CA TRP A 299 -6.57 -13.22 -1.51
C TRP A 299 -7.82 -12.88 -0.70
N PHE A 300 -9.01 -12.98 -1.32
CA PHE A 300 -10.30 -12.71 -0.67
C PHE A 300 -10.86 -13.92 0.10
N GLY A 301 -10.21 -15.09 0.03
CA GLY A 301 -10.54 -16.21 0.90
C GLY A 301 -9.72 -16.18 2.21
N PRO A 302 -9.79 -17.24 3.02
CA PRO A 302 -9.11 -17.26 4.31
C PRO A 302 -7.58 -17.24 4.16
N GLY A 303 -6.92 -16.46 5.02
CA GLY A 303 -5.46 -16.38 5.11
C GLY A 303 -4.80 -15.44 4.09
N THR A 304 -3.51 -15.70 3.85
CA THR A 304 -2.64 -15.00 2.90
C THR A 304 -1.93 -16.03 2.03
N ILE A 305 -1.76 -15.72 0.75
CA ILE A 305 -0.96 -16.54 -0.16
C ILE A 305 0.43 -15.91 -0.24
N GLN A 306 1.37 -16.43 0.56
CA GLN A 306 2.78 -16.07 0.45
C GLN A 306 3.40 -16.70 -0.80
N ILE A 307 4.34 -16.00 -1.42
CA ILE A 307 5.08 -16.44 -2.60
C ILE A 307 6.52 -16.76 -2.16
N PRO A 308 6.81 -18.03 -1.80
CA PRO A 308 8.10 -18.38 -1.22
C PRO A 308 9.25 -18.14 -2.18
N GLY A 309 10.38 -17.68 -1.64
CA GLY A 309 11.62 -17.47 -2.40
C GLY A 309 11.64 -16.18 -3.24
N LEU A 310 10.59 -15.36 -3.21
CA LEU A 310 10.67 -14.02 -3.78
C LEU A 310 11.41 -13.09 -2.83
N ARG A 311 12.47 -12.47 -3.36
CA ARG A 311 13.15 -11.34 -2.73
C ARG A 311 12.31 -10.09 -2.95
N TRP A 312 11.70 -9.56 -1.89
CA TRP A 312 10.82 -8.38 -1.91
C TRP A 312 11.14 -7.45 -0.74
N TYR A 313 10.48 -6.29 -0.66
CA TYR A 313 10.79 -5.26 0.35
C TYR A 313 10.74 -5.76 1.81
N GLY A 314 9.94 -6.79 2.10
CA GLY A 314 9.82 -7.41 3.42
C GLY A 314 10.70 -8.63 3.68
N THR A 315 11.55 -9.03 2.73
CA THR A 315 12.51 -10.12 2.92
C THR A 315 13.59 -9.69 3.94
N PRO A 316 14.03 -10.55 4.89
CA PRO A 316 14.92 -10.16 5.99
C PRO A 316 16.15 -9.35 5.55
N GLU A 317 16.93 -9.86 4.59
CA GLU A 317 18.12 -9.18 4.09
C GLU A 317 17.82 -7.93 3.25
N VAL A 318 16.58 -7.74 2.82
CA VAL A 318 16.12 -6.51 2.14
C VAL A 318 15.70 -5.46 3.16
N VAL A 319 15.09 -5.86 4.28
CA VAL A 319 14.78 -4.96 5.41
C VAL A 319 16.05 -4.29 5.94
N ASP A 320 17.18 -5.02 5.96
CA ASP A 320 18.49 -4.46 6.33
C ASP A 320 18.97 -3.34 5.40
N LEU A 321 18.51 -3.32 4.14
CA LEU A 321 18.95 -2.32 3.15
C LEU A 321 18.24 -0.97 3.28
N TRP A 322 17.08 -0.93 3.96
CA TRP A 322 16.28 0.29 4.05
C TRP A 322 15.86 0.68 5.47
N SER A 323 15.92 -0.21 6.45
CA SER A 323 15.50 0.11 7.82
C SER A 323 16.45 1.07 8.55
N ASP A 324 17.65 1.33 8.02
CA ASP A 324 18.61 2.32 8.54
C ASP A 324 18.03 3.75 8.55
N VAL A 325 17.18 4.10 7.59
CA VAL A 325 16.54 5.43 7.50
C VAL A 325 15.51 5.67 8.62
N LEU A 326 15.13 4.62 9.34
CA LEU A 326 14.25 4.71 10.49
C LEU A 326 14.98 5.09 11.78
N ASP A 327 16.31 5.12 11.79
CA ASP A 327 17.11 5.56 12.95
C ASP A 327 17.18 7.11 13.10
#